data_AF-A0A9P6PGE1-F1
#
_entry.id   AF-A0A9P6PGE1-F1
#
_cell.length_a   1.000
_cell.length_b   1.000
_cell.length_c   1.000
_cell.angle_alpha   90.00
_cell.angle_beta   90.00
_cell.angle_gamma   90.00
#
_symmetry.space_group_name_H-M   'P 1'
#
loop_
_entity.id
_entity.type
_entity.pdbx_description
1 polymer ?
#
loop_
_entity_poly.entity_id
_entity_poly.type
_entity_poly.pdbx_seq_one_letter_code
_entity_poly.pdbx_strand_id
1 'polypeptide(L)'
;MPTTRLSKVFPEELSEDTIHIIVQRPPRDLEFMPKNKRIRITEGWKPYKASNGKSVDLPPSWIGFLESAELEPDPRKAFDYLKNDLQAGDAINIPSMGQVPKDFGIHDQNHKVFVTEQMLELWEDMRGDKD
;
A
#
# COMPACT_ATOMS: atom_id res chain seq x y z
N MET A 1 -28.90 0.13 -4.59
CA MET A 1 -28.38 -0.65 -3.45
C MET A 1 -28.75 -2.10 -3.67
N PRO A 2 -27.79 -3.02 -3.86
CA PRO A 2 -28.11 -4.44 -3.94
C PRO A 2 -28.43 -4.93 -2.53
N THR A 3 -29.70 -5.19 -2.25
CA THR A 3 -30.17 -5.77 -0.99
C THR A 3 -29.92 -7.26 -0.98
N THR A 4 -28.67 -7.67 -0.75
CA THR A 4 -28.36 -9.08 -0.48
C THR A 4 -28.98 -9.44 0.86
N ARG A 5 -29.99 -10.33 0.85
CA ARG A 5 -30.61 -10.84 2.08
C ARG A 5 -29.54 -11.50 2.95
N LEU A 6 -29.34 -11.00 4.17
CA LEU A 6 -28.34 -11.46 5.14
C LEU A 6 -28.42 -12.97 5.42
N SER A 7 -29.63 -13.55 5.35
CA SER A 7 -29.89 -14.99 5.47
C SER A 7 -29.26 -15.87 4.38
N LYS A 8 -28.72 -15.28 3.30
CA LYS A 8 -27.94 -16.01 2.30
C LYS A 8 -26.46 -16.13 2.65
N VAL A 9 -25.95 -15.23 3.49
CA VAL A 9 -24.53 -15.12 3.83
C VAL A 9 -24.25 -15.78 5.17
N PHE A 10 -25.17 -15.66 6.12
CA PHE A 10 -25.11 -16.33 7.41
C PHE A 10 -26.32 -17.26 7.57
N PRO A 11 -26.10 -18.59 7.58
CA PRO A 11 -27.19 -19.56 7.70
C PRO A 11 -27.70 -19.72 9.14
N GLU A 12 -27.00 -19.17 10.12
CA GLU A 12 -27.29 -19.28 11.56
C GLU A 12 -27.52 -17.89 12.17
N GLU A 13 -28.32 -17.80 13.23
CA GLU A 13 -28.62 -16.53 13.89
C GLU A 13 -27.35 -15.91 14.49
N LEU A 14 -27.07 -14.67 14.12
CA LEU A 14 -25.86 -13.96 14.52
C LEU A 14 -25.91 -13.64 16.02
N SER A 15 -24.81 -13.94 16.72
CA SER A 15 -24.63 -13.54 18.11
C SER A 15 -24.55 -12.01 18.21
N GLU A 16 -25.29 -11.41 19.16
CA GLU A 16 -25.31 -9.96 19.39
C GLU A 16 -23.96 -9.40 19.86
N ASP A 17 -23.07 -10.25 20.36
CA ASP A 17 -21.78 -9.85 20.94
C ASP A 17 -20.63 -9.81 19.91
N THR A 18 -20.89 -10.15 18.64
CA THR A 18 -19.84 -10.30 17.61
C THR A 18 -20.10 -9.40 16.40
N ILE A 19 -19.07 -8.64 16.00
CA ILE A 19 -19.11 -7.82 14.78
C ILE A 19 -18.80 -8.68 13.57
N HIS A 20 -19.77 -8.80 12.66
CA HIS A 20 -19.61 -9.52 11.39
C HIS A 20 -19.33 -8.55 10.23
N ILE A 21 -18.18 -8.69 9.56
CA ILE A 21 -17.78 -7.86 8.42
C ILE A 21 -17.92 -8.67 7.13
N ILE A 22 -18.76 -8.19 6.19
CA ILE A 22 -18.87 -8.77 4.85
C ILE A 22 -17.99 -7.95 3.89
N VAL A 23 -16.87 -8.52 3.48
CA VAL A 23 -16.01 -7.91 2.45
C VAL A 23 -16.44 -8.42 1.08
N GLN A 24 -17.18 -7.59 0.34
CA GLN A 24 -17.44 -7.86 -1.07
C GLN A 24 -16.17 -7.58 -1.89
N ARG A 25 -15.65 -8.62 -2.54
CA ARG A 25 -14.55 -8.46 -3.50
C ARG A 25 -15.08 -7.62 -4.67
N PRO A 26 -14.35 -6.58 -5.12
CA PRO A 26 -14.76 -5.84 -6.31
C PRO A 26 -14.85 -6.79 -7.52
N PRO A 27 -15.79 -6.56 -8.45
CA PRO A 27 -15.89 -7.34 -9.69
C PRO A 27 -14.53 -7.36 -10.39
N ARG A 28 -14.11 -8.54 -10.89
CA ARG A 28 -12.83 -8.69 -11.61
C ARG A 28 -12.85 -8.08 -13.01
N ASP A 29 -14.00 -7.57 -13.44
CA ASP A 29 -14.16 -6.98 -14.76
C ASP A 29 -13.44 -5.63 -14.82
N LEU A 30 -12.34 -5.60 -15.59
CA LEU A 30 -11.55 -4.42 -15.94
C LEU A 30 -12.36 -3.27 -16.57
N GLU A 31 -13.63 -3.52 -16.89
CA GLU A 31 -14.56 -2.56 -17.49
C GLU A 31 -15.21 -1.61 -16.49
N PHE A 32 -15.26 -1.97 -15.20
CA PHE A 32 -15.81 -1.12 -14.13
C PHE A 32 -14.79 -0.20 -13.46
N MET A 33 -13.59 -0.02 -14.04
CA MET A 33 -12.75 1.09 -13.62
C MET A 33 -13.43 2.40 -14.02
N PRO A 34 -13.71 3.32 -13.06
CA PRO A 34 -14.26 4.62 -13.40
C PRO A 34 -13.29 5.31 -14.39
N LYS A 35 -13.83 6.04 -15.37
CA LYS A 35 -13.06 6.58 -16.52
C LYS A 35 -11.84 7.42 -16.12
N ASN A 36 -11.84 7.97 -14.91
CA ASN A 36 -10.73 8.71 -14.30
C ASN A 36 -9.54 7.84 -13.84
N LYS A 37 -9.67 6.51 -13.83
CA LYS A 37 -8.59 5.56 -13.50
C LYS A 37 -7.94 4.93 -14.74
N ARG A 38 -8.46 5.20 -15.94
CA ARG A 38 -7.80 4.81 -17.19
C ARG A 38 -6.80 5.90 -17.55
N ILE A 39 -5.52 5.62 -17.35
CA ILE A 39 -4.45 6.43 -17.94
C ILE A 39 -4.64 6.34 -19.46
N ARG A 40 -5.26 7.37 -20.04
CA ARG A 40 -5.32 7.53 -21.49
C ARG A 40 -3.93 7.98 -21.93
N ILE A 41 -3.15 7.05 -22.48
CA ILE A 41 -1.87 7.37 -23.14
C ILE A 41 -2.22 8.00 -24.49
N THR A 42 -2.51 9.30 -24.51
CA THR A 42 -2.80 10.04 -25.75
C THR A 42 -1.54 10.43 -26.51
N GLU A 43 -0.40 10.47 -25.82
CA GLU A 43 0.85 11.05 -26.31
C GLU A 43 1.83 10.01 -26.89
N GLY A 44 1.41 8.74 -27.00
CA GLY A 44 2.29 7.64 -27.40
C GLY A 44 3.32 7.27 -26.33
N TRP A 45 4.11 6.23 -26.60
CA TRP A 45 5.19 5.79 -25.70
C TRP A 45 6.47 6.53 -26.07
N LYS A 46 7.28 6.92 -25.07
CA LYS A 46 8.56 7.62 -25.25
C LYS A 46 9.71 6.80 -24.66
N PRO A 47 10.91 6.82 -25.27
CA PRO A 47 12.06 6.12 -24.74
C PRO A 47 12.55 6.77 -23.46
N TYR A 48 12.74 5.97 -22.43
CA TYR A 48 13.32 6.34 -21.14
C TYR A 48 14.58 5.51 -20.88
N LYS A 49 15.66 6.16 -20.47
CA LYS A 49 16.92 5.47 -20.14
C LYS A 49 16.98 5.22 -18.63
N ALA A 50 16.89 3.95 -18.26
CA ALA A 50 17.01 3.54 -16.86
C ALA A 50 18.44 3.73 -16.34
N SER A 51 18.59 3.72 -15.01
CA SER A 51 19.88 3.87 -14.31
C SER A 51 20.92 2.82 -14.69
N ASN A 52 20.49 1.63 -15.14
CA ASN A 52 21.35 0.56 -15.66
C ASN A 52 21.79 0.77 -17.12
N GLY A 53 21.46 1.92 -17.73
CA GLY A 53 21.82 2.28 -19.09
C GLY A 53 20.92 1.68 -20.18
N LYS A 54 19.95 0.83 -19.84
CA LYS A 54 18.99 0.25 -20.80
C LYS A 54 17.86 1.24 -21.09
N SER A 55 17.46 1.32 -22.35
CA SER A 55 16.30 2.10 -22.75
C SER A 55 15.04 1.25 -22.78
N VAL A 56 13.94 1.80 -22.26
CA VAL A 56 12.61 1.20 -22.28
C VAL A 56 11.60 2.27 -22.70
N ASP A 57 10.65 1.90 -23.55
CA ASP A 57 9.57 2.81 -23.90
C ASP A 57 8.56 2.85 -22.76
N LEU A 58 8.16 4.05 -22.35
CA LEU A 58 7.21 4.29 -21.25
C LEU A 58 6.20 5.38 -21.62
N PRO A 59 5.00 5.37 -21.01
CA PRO A 59 4.09 6.50 -21.09
C PRO A 59 4.74 7.79 -20.52
N PRO A 60 4.51 8.97 -21.13
CA PRO A 60 5.10 10.23 -20.66
C PRO A 60 4.79 10.58 -19.21
N SER A 61 3.59 10.22 -18.72
CA SER A 61 3.20 10.42 -17.32
C SER A 61 4.08 9.63 -16.33
N TRP A 62 4.66 8.51 -16.76
CA TRP A 62 5.56 7.70 -15.94
C TRP A 62 6.98 8.26 -15.98
N ILE A 63 7.41 8.79 -17.13
CA ILE A 63 8.73 9.43 -17.24
C ILE A 63 8.83 10.60 -16.27
N GLY A 64 7.81 11.46 -16.22
CA GLY A 64 7.76 12.55 -15.26
C GLY A 64 7.82 12.09 -13.79
N PHE A 65 7.22 10.94 -13.47
CA PHE A 65 7.34 10.34 -12.14
C PHE A 65 8.75 9.81 -11.86
N LEU A 66 9.36 9.14 -12.83
CA LEU A 66 10.69 8.53 -12.69
C LEU A 66 11.84 9.56 -12.66
N GLU A 67 11.65 10.70 -13.32
CA GLU A 67 12.60 11.82 -13.30
C GLU A 67 12.42 12.72 -12.07
N SER A 68 11.28 12.63 -11.38
CA SER A 68 11.01 13.42 -10.19
C SER A 68 11.69 12.83 -8.95
N ALA A 69 12.40 13.67 -8.21
CA ALA A 69 12.94 13.34 -6.89
C ALA A 69 11.90 13.49 -5.75
N GLU A 70 10.68 13.96 -6.06
CA GLU A 70 9.65 14.27 -5.06
C GLU A 70 9.15 13.04 -4.30
N LEU A 71 9.21 11.87 -4.94
CA LEU A 71 8.72 10.60 -4.39
C LEU A 71 9.85 9.58 -4.24
N GLU A 72 11.09 10.05 -4.15
CA GLU A 72 12.24 9.19 -3.92
C GLU A 72 12.18 8.65 -2.47
N PRO A 73 12.21 7.32 -2.27
CA PRO A 73 12.27 6.74 -0.94
C PRO A 73 13.64 7.01 -0.30
N ASP A 74 13.66 7.06 1.02
CA ASP A 74 14.91 7.11 1.78
C ASP A 74 15.77 5.88 1.47
N PRO A 75 17.11 6.02 1.52
CA PRO A 75 18.00 4.91 1.24
C PRO A 75 17.76 3.77 2.24
N ARG A 76 17.91 2.52 1.79
CA ARG A 76 17.68 1.32 2.61
C ARG A 76 18.38 1.34 3.98
N LYS A 77 19.56 1.97 4.07
CA LYS A 77 20.31 2.13 5.33
C LYS A 77 19.55 2.92 6.40
N ALA A 78 18.69 3.85 5.99
CA ALA A 78 17.85 4.60 6.91
C ALA A 78 16.88 3.68 7.69
N PHE A 79 16.56 2.50 7.16
CA PHE A 79 15.66 1.53 7.79
C PHE A 79 16.38 0.51 8.68
N ASP A 80 17.72 0.53 8.76
CA ASP A 80 18.48 -0.52 9.46
C ASP A 80 18.14 -0.60 10.96
N TYR A 81 17.78 0.52 11.59
CA TYR A 81 17.40 0.53 13.02
C TYR A 81 16.09 -0.22 13.30
N LEU A 82 15.24 -0.46 12.28
CA LEU A 82 14.01 -1.27 12.41
C LEU A 82 14.30 -2.78 12.52
N LYS A 83 15.55 -3.21 12.25
CA LYS A 83 15.97 -4.61 12.38
C LYS A 83 16.38 -4.99 13.80
N ASN A 84 16.40 -4.02 14.73
CA ASN A 84 16.68 -4.26 16.14
C ASN A 84 15.47 -4.93 16.81
N ASP A 85 15.65 -5.43 18.04
CA ASP A 85 14.56 -5.99 18.85
C ASP A 85 13.56 -4.89 19.26
N LEU A 86 12.62 -4.58 18.35
CA LEU A 86 11.47 -3.72 18.61
C LEU A 86 10.47 -4.46 19.49
N GLN A 87 9.92 -3.76 20.48
CA GLN A 87 8.87 -4.27 21.34
C GLN A 87 7.53 -3.62 20.97
N ALA A 88 6.43 -4.31 21.27
CA ALA A 88 5.11 -3.72 21.15
C ALA A 88 5.00 -2.51 22.09
N GLY A 89 4.48 -1.39 21.58
CA GLY A 89 4.41 -0.11 22.27
C GLY A 89 5.58 0.84 21.97
N ASP A 90 6.65 0.37 21.30
CA ASP A 90 7.75 1.24 20.91
C ASP A 90 7.29 2.29 19.88
N ALA A 91 7.69 3.53 20.09
CA ALA A 91 7.39 4.62 19.17
C ALA A 91 8.53 4.82 18.18
N ILE A 92 8.30 4.44 16.91
CA ILE A 92 9.29 4.52 15.83
C ILE A 92 8.93 5.61 14.83
N ASN A 93 9.92 6.31 14.29
CA ASN A 93 9.73 7.20 13.14
C ASN A 93 10.03 6.43 11.88
N ILE A 94 9.08 6.27 10.96
CA ILE A 94 9.32 5.51 9.74
C ILE A 94 9.98 6.42 8.69
N PRO A 95 11.14 6.05 8.09
CA PRO A 95 11.74 6.82 7.01
C PRO A 95 10.80 6.87 5.80
N SER A 96 10.99 7.86 4.93
CA SER A 96 10.16 8.03 3.75
C SER A 96 10.22 6.80 2.85
N MET A 97 9.06 6.24 2.50
CA MET A 97 8.94 5.25 1.42
C MET A 97 8.62 5.92 0.07
N GLY A 98 8.88 7.22 -0.05
CA GLY A 98 8.57 8.01 -1.23
C GLY A 98 7.11 8.45 -1.22
N GLN A 99 6.20 7.57 -1.64
CA GLN A 99 4.78 7.86 -1.58
C GLN A 99 4.24 7.76 -0.15
N VAL A 100 3.50 8.79 0.24
CA VAL A 100 2.88 8.91 1.55
C VAL A 100 1.35 8.85 1.40
N PRO A 101 0.63 8.06 2.22
CA PRO A 101 -0.82 8.07 2.20
C PRO A 101 -1.37 9.47 2.41
N LYS A 102 -2.51 9.76 1.79
CA LYS A 102 -3.18 11.06 1.98
C LYS A 102 -3.42 11.29 3.47
N ASP A 103 -3.02 12.47 3.95
CA ASP A 103 -3.17 12.93 5.32
C ASP A 103 -2.30 12.21 6.37
N PHE A 104 -1.33 11.39 5.95
CA PHE A 104 -0.38 10.78 6.87
C PHE A 104 0.57 11.83 7.47
N GLY A 105 0.72 11.83 8.80
CA GLY A 105 1.61 12.76 9.52
C GLY A 105 1.08 14.19 9.70
N ILE A 106 -0.09 14.54 9.16
CA ILE A 106 -0.66 15.91 9.22
C ILE A 106 -1.05 16.34 10.65
N HIS A 107 -1.34 15.40 11.55
CA HIS A 107 -1.85 15.69 12.90
C HIS A 107 -0.79 15.48 14.01
N ASP A 108 0.32 16.22 13.96
CA ASP A 108 1.39 16.26 14.98
C ASP A 108 2.19 14.95 15.20
N GLN A 109 1.91 13.91 14.42
CA GLN A 109 2.59 12.63 14.59
C GLN A 109 3.96 12.57 13.90
N ASN A 110 4.36 13.51 13.03
CA ASN A 110 5.68 13.53 12.37
C ASN A 110 6.13 12.15 11.83
N HIS A 111 5.19 11.36 11.27
CA HIS A 111 5.43 9.99 10.80
C HIS A 111 5.86 8.97 11.89
N LYS A 112 5.56 9.28 13.15
CA LYS A 112 5.74 8.42 14.30
C LYS A 112 4.60 7.41 14.37
N VAL A 113 4.96 6.14 14.42
CA VAL A 113 4.05 5.00 14.51
C VAL A 113 4.42 4.20 15.75
N PHE A 114 3.42 3.65 16.43
CA PHE A 114 3.65 2.73 17.53
C PHE A 114 3.68 1.30 16.99
N VAL A 115 4.71 0.55 17.36
CA VAL A 115 4.83 -0.86 17.04
C VAL A 115 3.69 -1.61 17.75
N THR A 116 2.92 -2.39 17.02
CA THR A 116 1.85 -3.23 17.58
C THR A 116 2.27 -4.69 17.56
N GLU A 117 1.61 -5.52 18.38
CA GLU A 117 1.81 -6.98 18.37
C GLU A 117 1.56 -7.56 16.97
N GLN A 118 0.49 -7.13 16.30
CA GLN A 118 0.16 -7.56 14.94
C GLN A 118 1.27 -7.24 13.92
N MET A 119 1.98 -6.11 14.06
CA MET A 119 3.11 -5.78 13.19
C MET A 119 4.29 -6.73 13.42
N LEU A 120 4.59 -7.06 14.68
CA LEU A 120 5.64 -7.99 15.03
C LEU A 120 5.33 -9.40 14.52
N GLU A 121 4.09 -9.88 14.70
CA GLU A 121 3.61 -11.15 14.17
C GLU A 121 3.80 -11.25 12.65
N LEU A 122 3.34 -10.23 11.90
CA LEU A 122 3.52 -10.18 10.45
C LEU A 122 4.99 -10.16 10.02
N TRP A 123 5.86 -9.45 10.77
CA TRP A 123 7.30 -9.42 10.47
C TRP A 123 8.00 -10.74 10.71
N GLU A 124 7.57 -11.52 11.71
CA GLU A 124 8.09 -12.87 11.94
C GLU A 124 7.58 -13.85 10.87
N ASP A 125 6.29 -13.79 10.52
CA ASP A 125 5.72 -14.60 9.44
C ASP A 125 6.46 -14.38 8.11
N MET A 126 6.71 -13.12 7.74
CA MET A 126 7.49 -12.79 6.53
C MET A 126 8.96 -13.20 6.61
N ARG A 127 9.51 -13.40 7.81
CA ARG A 127 10.88 -13.93 8.01
C ARG A 127 10.95 -15.44 7.85
N GLY A 128 9.84 -16.11 8.14
CA GLY A 128 9.65 -17.56 8.04
C GLY A 128 9.62 -18.11 6.62
N ASP A 129 9.31 -17.28 5.61
CA ASP A 129 9.37 -17.63 4.18
C ASP A 129 10.82 -17.62 3.64
N LYS A 130 11.70 -18.39 4.29
CA LYS A 130 13.00 -18.81 3.76
C LYS A 130 12.97 -20.31 3.50
N ASP A 131 12.43 -20.70 2.35
CA ASP A 131 12.68 -21.99 1.69
C ASP A 131 13.06 -21.76 0.22
#